data_AF-K9ZE84-F1
#
_entry.id   AF-K9ZE84-F1
#
_cell.length_a   1.000
_cell.length_b   1.000
_cell.length_c   1.000
_cell.angle_alpha   90.00
_cell.angle_beta   90.00
_cell.angle_gamma   90.00
#
_symmetry.space_group_name_H-M   'P 1'
#
loop_
_entity.id
_entity.type
_entity.pdbx_description
1 polymer ?
#
loop_
_entity_poly.entity_id
_entity_poly.type
_entity_poly.pdbx_seq_one_letter_code
_entity_poly.pdbx_strand_id
1 'polypeptide(L)'
;MTSKWRLAARKAIESAIASVEDSKDLVKIKKAIDAAYPFHRRECFPYKVWLSERKKYFYQLGILQKPPDKGGRRNEGRDRTSPGQMSLFD
;
A
#
# COMPACT_ATOMS: atom_id res chain seq x y z
N MET A 1 -2.36 9.52 -14.13
CA MET A 1 -3.58 9.92 -13.40
C MET A 1 -3.64 9.18 -12.07
N THR A 2 -3.95 9.87 -10.95
CA THR A 2 -4.12 9.19 -9.65
C THR A 2 -5.57 8.71 -9.52
N SER A 3 -5.78 7.46 -9.09
CA SER A 3 -7.15 6.95 -8.90
C SER A 3 -7.90 7.72 -7.80
N LYS A 4 -9.23 7.86 -7.94
CA LYS A 4 -10.09 8.51 -6.93
C LYS A 4 -9.90 7.91 -5.53
N TRP A 5 -9.71 6.59 -5.46
CA TRP A 5 -9.47 5.86 -4.22
C TRP A 5 -8.15 6.28 -3.55
N ARG A 6 -7.08 6.48 -4.34
CA ARG A 6 -5.80 6.97 -3.80
C ARG A 6 -5.89 8.42 -3.34
N LEU A 7 -6.64 9.26 -4.04
CA LEU A 7 -6.84 10.66 -3.64
C LEU A 7 -7.60 10.73 -2.31
N ALA A 8 -8.70 10.00 -2.19
CA ALA A 8 -9.49 9.93 -0.96
C ALA A 8 -8.69 9.36 0.23
N ALA A 9 -7.93 8.28 0.01
CA ALA A 9 -7.08 7.70 1.04
C ALA A 9 -6.01 8.69 1.55
N ARG A 10 -5.32 9.39 0.65
CA ARG A 10 -4.30 10.39 1.02
C ARG A 10 -4.91 11.54 1.82
N LYS A 11 -6.01 12.11 1.33
CA LYS A 11 -6.70 13.20 2.03
C LYS A 11 -7.12 12.82 3.45
N ALA A 12 -7.66 11.61 3.61
CA ALA A 12 -8.07 11.11 4.93
C ALA A 12 -6.87 10.91 5.88
N ILE A 13 -5.75 10.37 5.38
CA ILE A 13 -4.53 10.21 6.18
C ILE A 13 -3.94 11.57 6.58
N GLU A 14 -3.85 12.52 5.65
CA GLU A 14 -3.34 13.86 5.90
C GLU A 14 -4.18 14.61 6.94
N SER A 15 -5.51 14.56 6.81
CA SER A 15 -6.43 15.11 7.80
C SER A 15 -6.28 14.45 9.17
N ALA A 16 -6.08 13.13 9.22
CA ALA A 16 -5.88 12.40 10.47
C ALA A 16 -4.58 12.80 11.17
N ILE A 17 -3.48 12.93 10.42
CA ILE A 17 -2.20 13.40 10.97
C ILE A 17 -2.32 14.84 11.48
N ALA A 18 -2.96 15.72 10.70
CA ALA A 18 -3.16 17.12 11.09
C ALA A 18 -4.05 17.29 12.33
N SER A 19 -4.94 16.34 12.62
CA SER A 19 -5.80 16.38 13.81
C SER A 19 -5.08 16.01 15.12
N VAL A 20 -3.87 15.44 15.05
CA VAL A 20 -3.10 15.05 16.24
C VAL A 20 -2.16 16.20 16.62
N GLU A 21 -2.43 16.83 17.78
CA GLU A 21 -1.62 17.95 18.29
C GLU A 21 -0.15 17.58 18.53
N ASP A 22 0.11 16.36 19.03
CA ASP A 22 1.46 15.88 19.29
C ASP A 22 1.99 15.03 18.13
N SER A 23 2.71 15.69 17.23
CA SER A 23 3.34 15.06 16.06
C SER A 23 4.44 14.04 16.42
N LYS A 24 4.86 13.97 17.69
CA LYS A 24 5.86 12.99 18.15
C LYS A 24 5.22 11.71 18.67
N ASP A 25 3.93 11.73 19.02
CA ASP A 25 3.22 10.55 19.48
C ASP A 25 2.77 9.68 18.30
N LEU A 26 3.70 8.85 17.84
CA LEU A 26 3.50 7.89 16.77
C LEU A 26 2.33 6.92 17.03
N VAL A 27 2.03 6.62 18.30
CA VAL A 27 0.93 5.73 18.67
C VAL A 27 -0.42 6.41 18.46
N LYS A 28 -0.55 7.68 18.86
CA LYS A 28 -1.74 8.49 18.59
C LYS A 28 -1.95 8.70 17.09
N ILE A 29 -0.89 9.04 16.35
CA ILE A 29 -0.96 9.21 14.90
C ILE A 29 -1.42 7.93 14.21
N LYS A 30 -0.87 6.76 14.59
CA LYS A 30 -1.28 5.46 14.06
C LYS A 30 -2.78 5.21 14.31
N LYS A 31 -3.27 5.45 15.53
CA LYS A 31 -4.68 5.26 15.89
C LYS A 31 -5.59 6.22 15.12
N ALA A 32 -5.19 7.48 14.98
CA ALA A 32 -5.94 8.49 14.22
C ALA A 32 -6.07 8.09 12.74
N ILE A 33 -4.97 7.66 12.12
CA ILE A 33 -4.98 7.16 10.74
C ILE A 33 -5.93 5.97 10.59
N ASP A 34 -5.86 4.99 11.50
CA ASP A 34 -6.69 3.78 11.43
C ASP A 34 -8.19 4.09 11.59
N ALA A 35 -8.53 5.09 12.41
CA ALA A 35 -9.90 5.56 12.60
C ALA A 35 -10.43 6.37 11.41
N ALA A 36 -9.55 7.07 10.68
CA ALA A 36 -9.91 7.93 9.55
C ALA A 36 -10.19 7.19 8.24
N TYR A 37 -10.36 5.86 8.26
CA TYR A 37 -10.65 5.06 7.06
C TYR A 37 -11.88 5.61 6.32
N PRO A 38 -11.73 6.13 5.08
CA PRO A 38 -12.79 6.89 4.42
C PRO A 38 -13.78 6.03 3.63
N PHE A 39 -13.65 4.71 3.66
CA PHE A 39 -14.48 3.81 2.88
C PHE A 39 -15.37 2.98 3.81
N HIS A 40 -16.52 2.54 3.32
CA HIS A 40 -17.49 1.80 4.14
C HIS A 40 -16.98 0.41 4.49
N ARG A 41 -16.80 -0.46 3.49
CA ARG A 41 -16.34 -1.83 3.70
C ARG A 41 -14.82 -1.94 3.59
N ARG A 42 -14.23 -2.79 4.43
CA ARG A 42 -12.79 -3.12 4.42
C ARG A 42 -12.50 -4.27 3.45
N GLU A 43 -12.99 -4.14 2.23
CA GLU A 43 -12.98 -5.20 1.22
C GLU A 43 -12.52 -4.67 -0.16
N CYS A 44 -12.18 -5.60 -1.05
CA CYS A 44 -11.90 -5.34 -2.46
C CYS A 44 -10.73 -4.35 -2.70
N PHE A 45 -10.80 -3.63 -3.83
CA PHE A 45 -9.75 -2.73 -4.30
C PHE A 45 -9.55 -1.47 -3.42
N PRO A 46 -10.59 -0.77 -2.94
CA PRO A 46 -10.41 0.44 -2.12
C PRO A 46 -9.62 0.18 -0.84
N TYR A 47 -9.89 -0.95 -0.18
CA TYR A 47 -9.17 -1.34 1.02
C TYR A 47 -7.69 -1.63 0.75
N LYS A 48 -7.37 -2.33 -0.36
CA LYS A 48 -5.97 -2.56 -0.77
C LYS A 48 -5.23 -1.24 -1.05
N VAL A 49 -5.93 -0.28 -1.68
CA VAL A 49 -5.40 1.07 -1.92
C VAL A 49 -5.11 1.78 -0.60
N TRP A 50 -6.05 1.76 0.35
CA TRP A 50 -5.86 2.32 1.69
C TRP A 50 -4.65 1.72 2.39
N LEU A 51 -4.54 0.38 2.44
CA LEU A 51 -3.40 -0.29 3.07
C LEU A 51 -2.07 0.09 2.43
N SER A 52 -2.04 0.26 1.10
CA SER A 52 -0.85 0.70 0.38
C SER A 52 -0.44 2.12 0.75
N GLU A 53 -1.36 3.07 0.77
CA GLU A 53 -1.05 4.46 1.14
C GLU A 53 -0.69 4.56 2.63
N ARG A 54 -1.48 3.96 3.53
CA ARG A 54 -1.20 3.88 4.97
C ARG A 54 0.22 3.37 5.25
N LYS A 55 0.64 2.30 4.56
CA LYS A 55 1.97 1.73 4.71
C LYS A 55 3.08 2.71 4.31
N LYS A 56 2.88 3.51 3.25
CA LYS A 56 3.85 4.55 2.86
C LYS A 56 3.99 5.63 3.93
N TYR A 57 2.87 6.14 4.44
CA TYR A 57 2.90 7.14 5.52
C TYR A 57 3.54 6.60 6.79
N PHE A 58 3.30 5.33 7.13
CA PHE A 58 3.96 4.70 8.29
C PHE A 58 5.47 4.61 8.11
N TYR A 59 5.96 4.37 6.90
CA TYR A 59 7.41 4.42 6.63
C TYR A 59 7.96 5.85 6.69
N GLN A 60 7.22 6.84 6.17
CA GLN A 60 7.63 8.25 6.20
C GLN A 60 7.70 8.80 7.62
N LEU A 61 6.76 8.41 8.48
CA LEU A 61 6.69 8.82 9.89
C LEU A 61 7.61 8.00 10.80
N GLY A 62 8.31 6.98 10.29
CA GLY A 62 9.14 6.09 11.10
C GLY A 62 8.35 5.14 12.03
N ILE A 63 7.03 5.02 11.84
CA ILE A 63 6.16 4.10 12.60
C ILE A 63 6.48 2.63 12.26
N LEU A 64 6.77 2.36 10.99
CA LEU A 64 7.26 1.07 10.52
C LEU A 64 8.68 1.24 9.99
N GLN A 65 9.53 0.24 10.18
CA GLN A 65 10.82 0.18 9.51
C GLN A 65 10.64 -0.41 8.12
N LYS A 66 11.20 0.25 7.09
CA LYS A 66 11.25 -0.31 5.74
C LYS A 66 12.04 -1.62 5.82
N PRO A 67 11.47 -2.75 5.36
CA PRO A 67 12.25 -3.98 5.33
C PRO A 67 13.52 -3.74 4.49
N PRO A 68 14.66 -4.35 4.85
CA PRO A 68 15.83 -4.32 3.99
C PRO A 68 15.40 -4.79 2.60
N ASP A 69 15.88 -4.10 1.57
CA ASP A 69 15.47 -4.32 0.20
C ASP A 69 15.83 -5.76 -0.19
N LYS A 70 14.90 -6.69 0.01
CA LYS A 70 15.00 -8.03 -0.57
C LYS A 70 14.78 -7.80 -2.05
N GLY A 71 15.90 -7.65 -2.78
CA GLY A 71 15.96 -7.50 -4.22
C GLY A 71 14.82 -8.26 -4.86
N GLY A 72 13.97 -7.52 -5.56
CA GLY A 72 12.62 -7.96 -5.90
C GLY A 72 12.61 -9.38 -6.43
N ARG A 73 11.61 -10.17 -6.03
CA ARG A 73 11.18 -11.31 -6.83
C ARG A 73 10.72 -10.76 -8.19
N ARG A 74 11.67 -10.54 -9.10
CA ARG A 74 11.40 -10.54 -10.52
C ARG A 74 10.85 -11.93 -10.80
N ASN A 75 9.69 -12.00 -11.44
CA ASN A 75 9.24 -13.24 -12.06
C ASN A 75 10.15 -13.48 -13.28
N GLU A 76 11.42 -13.81 -13.04
CA GLU A 76 12.26 -14.44 -14.05
C GLU A 76 11.77 -15.89 -14.16
N GLY A 77 11.19 -16.24 -15.31
CA GLY A 77 10.68 -17.58 -15.56
C GLY A 77 9.16 -17.68 -15.74
N ARG A 78 8.58 -16.90 -16.68
CA ARG A 78 7.43 -17.36 -17.46
C ARG A 78 7.91 -17.79 -18.85
N ASP A 79 8.89 -18.68 -18.89
CA ASP A 79 9.16 -19.48 -20.07
C ASP A 79 8.77 -20.92 -19.73
N ARG A 80 7.46 -21.18 -19.82
CA ARG A 80 6.92 -22.54 -19.72
C ARG A 80 6.96 -23.17 -21.10
N THR A 81 8.14 -23.42 -21.62
CA THR A 81 8.27 -24.43 -22.67
C THR A 81 8.46 -25.76 -21.94
N SER A 82 7.35 -26.46 -21.70
CA SER A 82 7.40 -27.83 -21.18
C SER A 82 8.08 -28.74 -22.22
N PRO A 83 8.87 -29.75 -21.80
CA PRO A 83 9.42 -30.73 -22.73
C PRO A 83 8.27 -31.40 -23.50
N GLY A 84 8.19 -31.16 -24.82
CA GLY A 84 7.15 -31.70 -25.70
C GLY A 84 6.25 -30.66 -26.40
N GLN A 85 6.41 -29.36 -26.16
CA GLN A 85 5.67 -28.34 -26.92
C GLN A 85 6.33 -28.12 -28.30
N MET A 86 5.76 -28.71 -29.36
CA MET A 86 6.16 -28.41 -30.75
C MET A 86 5.63 -27.04 -31.16
N SER A 87 6.47 -26.23 -31.81
CA SER A 87 6.08 -24.94 -32.41
C SER A 87 5.05 -25.18 -33.51
N LEU A 88 3.95 -24.42 -33.51
CA LEU A 88 2.91 -24.48 -34.56
C LEU A 88 3.23 -23.59 -35.78
N PHE A 89 4.40 -22.97 -35.79
CA PHE A 89 4.91 -22.23 -36.93
C PHE A 89 6.08 -23.02 -37.51
N ASP A 90 5.74 -23.92 -38.42
CA ASP A 90 6.59 -24.37 -39.52
C ASP A 90 6.09 -23.68 -40.81
#